data_AF-A0A7G6ZCZ0-F1
#
_entry.id   AF-A0A7G6ZCZ0-F1
#
_cell.length_a   1.000
_cell.length_b   1.000
_cell.length_c   1.000
_cell.angle_alpha   90.00
_cell.angle_beta   90.00
_cell.angle_gamma   90.00
#
_symmetry.space_group_name_H-M   'P 1'
#
loop_
_entity.id
_entity.type
_entity.pdbx_description
1 polymer ?
#
loop_
_entity_poly.entity_id
_entity_poly.type
_entity_poly.pdbx_seq_one_letter_code
_entity_poly.pdbx_strand_id
1 'polypeptide(L)'
;MTVTATPTRNRTPSALAHRITTVREVEDLVTLLRSPARTTPVVAVSTQNREDVPLIDADRIAEALGNTATVFLIKTGSLTYAFADLMVEGSHVYGGAGRVYQPGTAWEEDLRRSPLRFAYDAAGGASSTEQLIDDAAIPRGQATPPTGAANSAFSAEQLELLARASAAAASAPVTAPLAAAESAPAQSVTPAILRSEPVVSDVPRTEPAPQRLSGIAAVAASTQPIAIVEPSEAPSPGRKTGALNDALLTITALKATNASLQATIAAGRAQALNDCADRMNEAIVENARLVRQLSDIRARNTEQLSALRKKNGKVETAASDFRPELFPTEADAVKHEVYLAWVARVPANEKPTTPLPDFSVGTEFVNSLEKLSPGQFTKAMKCVVDVLCDLARESRGIHPLRGTAAADVGGIVRADGAVCFRAYVEQKASSARRLHYWKLVDGTIELSRVVTHDDMKP
;
A
#
# COMPACT_ATOMS: atom_id res chain seq x y z
N MET A 1 52.82 31.81 -7.71
CA MET A 1 52.08 30.80 -8.50
C MET A 1 51.14 30.10 -7.55
N THR A 2 49.88 30.52 -7.51
CA THR A 2 48.87 30.07 -6.55
C THR A 2 47.88 29.22 -7.33
N VAL A 3 47.84 27.92 -7.05
CA VAL A 3 46.90 26.99 -7.69
C VAL A 3 45.64 26.95 -6.85
N THR A 4 44.57 27.56 -7.36
CA THR A 4 43.25 27.58 -6.74
C THR A 4 42.56 26.24 -6.99
N ALA A 5 42.29 25.48 -5.93
CA ALA A 5 41.48 24.27 -5.99
C ALA A 5 39.99 24.64 -6.11
N THR A 6 39.37 24.23 -7.21
CA THR A 6 37.93 24.36 -7.45
C THR A 6 37.16 23.34 -6.61
N PRO A 7 36.11 23.72 -5.86
CA PRO A 7 35.34 22.76 -5.09
C PRO A 7 34.44 21.97 -6.04
N THR A 8 34.56 20.64 -6.01
CA THR A 8 33.62 19.71 -6.63
C THR A 8 32.24 19.90 -5.99
N ARG A 9 31.30 20.50 -6.72
CA ARG A 9 29.89 20.49 -6.35
C ARG A 9 29.41 19.04 -6.31
N ASN A 10 29.03 18.56 -5.13
CA ASN A 10 28.18 17.39 -4.95
C ASN A 10 26.91 17.59 -5.77
N ARG A 11 26.79 16.87 -6.89
CA ARG A 11 25.59 16.79 -7.69
C ARG A 11 24.71 15.73 -7.03
N THR A 12 23.63 16.14 -6.39
CA THR A 12 22.55 15.25 -5.94
C THR A 12 22.07 14.41 -7.14
N PRO A 13 21.89 13.08 -7.02
CA PRO A 13 21.35 12.29 -8.12
C PRO A 13 19.95 12.81 -8.49
N SER A 14 19.77 13.19 -9.76
CA SER A 14 18.47 13.59 -10.29
C SER A 14 17.56 12.35 -10.25
N ALA A 15 16.41 12.45 -9.59
CA ALA A 15 15.41 11.38 -9.61
C ALA A 15 15.03 11.07 -11.07
N LEU A 16 15.12 9.80 -11.47
CA LEU A 16 14.87 9.34 -12.83
C LEU A 16 13.38 9.02 -13.04
N ALA A 17 12.66 8.66 -11.98
CA ALA A 17 11.22 8.47 -12.01
C ALA A 17 10.45 9.80 -11.86
N HIS A 18 9.37 9.96 -12.62
CA HIS A 18 8.49 11.12 -12.53
C HIS A 18 7.61 11.03 -11.27
N ARG A 19 7.86 11.89 -10.29
CA ARG A 19 7.04 11.97 -9.07
C ARG A 19 5.76 12.74 -9.33
N ILE A 20 4.63 12.09 -9.06
CA ILE A 20 3.30 12.71 -9.11
C ILE A 20 3.03 13.35 -7.75
N THR A 21 2.77 14.66 -7.77
CA THR A 21 2.57 15.50 -6.58
C THR A 21 1.20 16.17 -6.56
N THR A 22 0.50 16.23 -7.69
CA THR A 22 -0.80 16.89 -7.81
C THR A 22 -1.86 16.00 -8.46
N VAL A 23 -3.14 16.30 -8.19
CA VAL A 23 -4.28 15.61 -8.83
C VAL A 23 -4.29 15.83 -10.35
N ARG A 24 -3.87 17.01 -10.82
CA ARG A 24 -3.77 17.30 -12.25
C ARG A 24 -2.77 16.38 -12.96
N GLU A 25 -1.62 16.13 -12.35
CA GLU A 25 -0.63 15.17 -12.89
C GLU A 25 -1.18 13.73 -12.90
N VAL A 26 -2.08 13.38 -11.97
CA VAL A 26 -2.81 12.10 -12.00
C VAL A 26 -3.74 12.03 -13.22
N GLU A 27 -4.50 13.10 -13.50
CA GLU A 27 -5.38 13.18 -14.68
C GLU A 27 -4.58 13.08 -16.00
N ASP A 28 -3.42 13.74 -16.06
CA ASP A 28 -2.50 13.68 -17.19
C ASP A 28 -1.95 12.26 -17.38
N LEU A 29 -1.55 11.58 -16.29
CA LEU A 29 -1.12 10.18 -16.33
C LEU A 29 -2.24 9.26 -16.87
N VAL A 30 -3.46 9.39 -16.37
CA VAL A 30 -4.58 8.56 -16.82
C VAL A 30 -4.87 8.80 -18.30
N THR A 31 -4.83 10.06 -18.74
CA THR A 31 -4.98 10.43 -20.15
C THR A 31 -3.92 9.76 -21.02
N LEU A 32 -2.66 9.74 -20.57
CA LEU A 32 -1.57 9.01 -21.23
C LEU A 32 -1.85 7.51 -21.30
N LEU A 33 -2.24 6.88 -20.18
CA LEU A 33 -2.47 5.44 -20.11
C LEU A 33 -3.57 4.97 -21.06
N ARG A 34 -4.66 5.75 -21.15
CA ARG A 34 -5.84 5.48 -22.00
C ARG A 34 -5.65 5.89 -23.46
N SER A 35 -4.50 6.44 -23.83
CA SER A 35 -4.22 6.81 -25.22
C SER A 35 -3.97 5.56 -26.07
N PRO A 36 -4.79 5.25 -27.08
CA PRO A 36 -4.56 4.12 -27.99
C PRO A 36 -3.31 4.32 -28.86
N ALA A 37 -2.88 5.58 -29.03
CA ALA A 37 -1.68 5.94 -29.80
C ALA A 37 -0.37 5.78 -29.00
N ARG A 38 -0.43 5.40 -27.71
CA ARG A 38 0.75 5.24 -26.87
C ARG A 38 1.60 4.06 -27.33
N THR A 39 2.84 4.34 -27.71
CA THR A 39 3.81 3.35 -28.24
C THR A 39 4.82 2.84 -27.21
N THR A 40 4.94 3.50 -26.06
CA THR A 40 5.87 3.12 -24.99
C THR A 40 5.12 2.58 -23.76
N PRO A 41 5.62 1.52 -23.12
CA PRO A 41 5.16 1.10 -21.80
C PRO A 41 5.23 2.22 -20.78
N VAL A 42 4.27 2.23 -19.86
CA VAL A 42 4.28 3.11 -18.69
C VAL A 42 4.28 2.25 -17.43
N VAL A 43 5.20 2.54 -16.51
CA VAL A 43 5.28 1.89 -15.21
C VAL A 43 4.74 2.86 -14.17
N ALA A 44 3.74 2.45 -13.39
CA ALA A 44 3.26 3.20 -12.25
C ALA A 44 3.62 2.45 -10.96
N VAL A 45 4.23 3.15 -10.01
CA VAL A 45 4.64 2.64 -8.69
C VAL A 45 4.04 3.53 -7.62
N SER A 46 3.62 2.94 -6.49
CA SER A 46 3.10 3.67 -5.34
C SER A 46 3.96 3.46 -4.08
N THR A 47 4.01 4.45 -3.20
CA THR A 47 4.66 4.30 -1.87
C THR A 47 3.81 3.48 -0.92
N GLN A 48 4.36 3.00 0.21
CA GLN A 48 3.52 2.45 1.28
C GLN A 48 2.72 3.57 1.99
N ASN A 49 1.68 3.19 2.74
CA ASN A 49 0.85 4.16 3.45
C ASN A 49 1.69 4.93 4.49
N ARG A 50 1.59 6.26 4.49
CA ARG A 50 2.37 7.19 5.35
C ARG A 50 3.89 7.20 5.12
N GLU A 51 4.39 6.51 4.09
CA GLU A 51 5.81 6.49 3.73
C GLU A 51 6.09 7.38 2.52
N ASP A 52 7.24 8.05 2.54
CA ASP A 52 7.73 8.89 1.43
C ASP A 52 8.65 8.12 0.46
N VAL A 53 9.17 6.98 0.91
CA VAL A 53 10.07 6.12 0.15
C VAL A 53 9.31 4.85 -0.27
N PRO A 54 9.27 4.52 -1.57
CA PRO A 54 8.65 3.27 -2.00
C PRO A 54 9.57 2.07 -1.71
N LEU A 55 8.98 0.93 -1.36
CA LEU A 55 9.72 -0.33 -1.28
C LEU A 55 10.12 -0.86 -2.67
N ILE A 56 9.32 -0.54 -3.68
CA ILE A 56 9.65 -0.79 -5.09
C ILE A 56 10.51 0.38 -5.57
N ASP A 57 11.73 0.09 -6.02
CA ASP A 57 12.70 1.12 -6.40
C ASP A 57 12.38 1.68 -7.79
N ALA A 58 11.57 2.73 -7.83
CA ALA A 58 11.15 3.38 -9.06
C ALA A 58 12.32 4.00 -9.85
N ASP A 59 13.36 4.50 -9.16
CA ASP A 59 14.51 5.10 -9.81
C ASP A 59 15.39 4.03 -10.47
N ARG A 60 15.57 2.87 -9.82
CA ARG A 60 16.21 1.69 -10.44
C ARG A 60 15.46 1.18 -11.67
N ILE A 61 14.12 1.15 -11.63
CA ILE A 61 13.31 0.75 -12.80
C ILE A 61 13.54 1.74 -13.95
N ALA A 62 13.54 3.04 -13.65
CA ALA A 62 13.77 4.08 -14.66
C ALA A 62 15.19 4.00 -15.25
N GLU A 63 16.20 3.71 -14.42
CA GLU A 63 17.57 3.48 -14.87
C GLU A 63 17.68 2.26 -15.78
N ALA A 64 17.08 1.14 -15.40
CA ALA A 64 17.14 -0.12 -16.16
C ALA A 64 16.41 -0.03 -17.51
N LEU A 65 15.26 0.66 -17.55
CA LEU A 65 14.44 0.78 -18.76
C LEU A 65 14.88 1.94 -19.65
N GLY A 66 15.55 2.96 -19.11
CA GLY A 66 15.97 4.14 -19.86
C GLY A 66 14.82 4.74 -20.66
N ASN A 67 15.01 4.92 -21.98
CA ASN A 67 14.00 5.50 -22.87
C ASN A 67 12.95 4.48 -23.38
N THR A 68 12.99 3.23 -22.93
CA THR A 68 12.06 2.18 -23.39
C THR A 68 10.73 2.19 -22.65
N ALA A 69 10.65 2.81 -21.47
CA ALA A 69 9.42 2.98 -20.71
C ALA A 69 9.47 4.26 -19.87
N THR A 70 8.30 4.83 -19.57
CA THR A 70 8.20 5.98 -18.66
C THR A 70 7.76 5.51 -17.28
N VAL A 71 8.47 5.91 -16.22
CA VAL A 71 8.20 5.47 -14.85
C VAL A 71 7.62 6.63 -14.03
N PHE A 72 6.48 6.39 -13.38
CA PHE A 72 5.82 7.32 -12.49
C PHE A 72 5.76 6.77 -11.06
N LEU A 73 6.05 7.63 -10.08
CA LEU A 73 5.91 7.35 -8.66
C LEU A 73 4.78 8.18 -8.07
N ILE A 74 3.80 7.51 -7.45
CA ILE A 74 2.61 8.12 -6.87
C ILE A 74 2.65 7.93 -5.34
N LYS A 75 2.53 9.02 -4.58
CA LYS A 75 2.39 8.91 -3.12
C LYS A 75 1.04 8.28 -2.77
N THR A 76 1.06 7.24 -1.94
CA THR A 76 -0.18 6.60 -1.47
C THR A 76 -0.99 7.56 -0.60
N GLY A 77 -2.29 7.63 -0.88
CA GLY A 77 -3.25 8.53 -0.24
C GLY A 77 -4.20 9.12 -1.27
N SER A 78 -4.49 10.42 -1.17
CA SER A 78 -5.42 11.14 -2.05
C SER A 78 -5.08 11.00 -3.54
N LEU A 79 -3.80 10.98 -3.92
CA LEU A 79 -3.37 10.83 -5.32
C LEU A 79 -3.67 9.43 -5.89
N THR A 80 -3.42 8.37 -5.12
CA THR A 80 -3.75 7.00 -5.54
C THR A 80 -5.26 6.74 -5.56
N TYR A 81 -6.04 7.43 -4.73
CA TYR A 81 -7.51 7.37 -4.78
C TYR A 81 -8.07 8.11 -6.00
N ALA A 82 -7.59 9.32 -6.28
CA ALA A 82 -7.92 10.02 -7.52
C ALA A 82 -7.53 9.21 -8.77
N PHE A 83 -6.37 8.53 -8.72
CA PHE A 83 -5.95 7.61 -9.78
C PHE A 83 -6.91 6.42 -9.91
N ALA A 84 -7.32 5.81 -8.79
CA ALA A 84 -8.25 4.69 -8.80
C ALA A 84 -9.64 5.05 -9.35
N ASP A 85 -10.18 6.22 -9.02
CA ASP A 85 -11.48 6.70 -9.48
C ASP A 85 -11.54 6.92 -11.00
N LEU A 86 -10.38 7.22 -11.60
CA LEU A 86 -10.24 7.47 -13.03
C LEU A 86 -9.81 6.23 -13.83
N MET A 87 -9.55 5.09 -13.17
CA MET A 87 -9.06 3.86 -13.81
C MET A 87 -10.16 2.79 -13.87
N VAL A 88 -9.98 1.78 -14.74
CA VAL A 88 -10.85 0.59 -14.72
C VAL A 88 -10.69 -0.11 -13.37
N GLU A 89 -11.79 -0.64 -12.81
CA GLU A 89 -11.76 -1.32 -11.51
C GLU A 89 -10.68 -2.41 -11.47
N GLY A 90 -9.83 -2.37 -10.44
CA GLY A 90 -8.74 -3.33 -10.28
C GLY A 90 -7.51 -3.10 -11.17
N SER A 91 -7.45 -2.03 -11.98
CA SER A 91 -6.27 -1.69 -12.82
C SER A 91 -5.32 -0.66 -12.20
N HIS A 92 -5.65 -0.09 -11.03
CA HIS A 92 -4.87 0.95 -10.36
C HIS A 92 -3.75 0.38 -9.45
N VAL A 93 -2.91 1.28 -8.90
CA VAL A 93 -1.85 0.99 -7.93
C VAL A 93 -2.05 1.82 -6.65
N TYR A 94 -1.83 1.21 -5.49
CA TYR A 94 -1.82 1.88 -4.18
C TYR A 94 -1.02 1.05 -3.17
N GLY A 95 -0.54 1.70 -2.10
CA GLY A 95 -0.05 1.02 -0.90
C GLY A 95 1.23 0.21 -1.05
N GLY A 96 2.13 0.58 -1.98
CA GLY A 96 3.36 -0.19 -2.24
C GLY A 96 3.24 -1.11 -3.45
N ALA A 97 2.24 -0.87 -4.29
CA ALA A 97 2.02 -1.61 -5.52
C ALA A 97 2.68 -0.95 -6.73
N GLY A 98 3.01 -1.76 -7.74
CA GLY A 98 3.38 -1.30 -9.07
C GLY A 98 2.73 -2.13 -10.19
N ARG A 99 2.60 -1.52 -11.37
CA ARG A 99 2.08 -2.13 -12.60
C ARG A 99 2.82 -1.60 -13.83
N VAL A 100 2.89 -2.43 -14.85
CA VAL A 100 3.29 -2.04 -16.21
C VAL A 100 2.05 -1.99 -17.09
N TYR A 101 1.82 -0.86 -17.75
CA TYR A 101 0.81 -0.71 -18.79
C TYR A 101 1.50 -0.77 -20.14
N GLN A 102 1.38 -1.91 -20.83
CA GLN A 102 1.90 -2.10 -22.19
C GLN A 102 1.24 -1.14 -23.20
N PRO A 103 1.87 -0.83 -24.35
CA PRO A 103 1.33 0.06 -25.38
C PRO A 103 -0.15 -0.21 -25.74
N GLY A 104 -0.88 0.86 -26.05
CA GLY A 104 -2.32 0.83 -26.28
C GLY A 104 -3.17 0.65 -25.01
N THR A 105 -4.41 0.20 -25.20
CA THR A 105 -5.46 0.15 -24.15
C THR A 105 -5.96 -1.25 -23.81
N ALA A 106 -5.43 -2.31 -24.42
CA ALA A 106 -5.94 -3.67 -24.20
C ALA A 106 -5.76 -4.21 -22.76
N TRP A 107 -5.09 -3.47 -21.86
CA TRP A 107 -5.07 -3.73 -20.42
C TRP A 107 -6.39 -3.32 -19.73
N GLU A 108 -7.22 -2.48 -20.35
CA GLU A 108 -8.55 -2.09 -19.84
C GLU A 108 -9.53 -3.27 -19.89
N GLU A 109 -9.40 -4.13 -20.89
CA GLU A 109 -10.25 -5.31 -21.10
C GLU A 109 -9.69 -6.57 -20.42
N ASP A 110 -8.35 -6.72 -20.35
CA ASP A 110 -7.69 -7.85 -19.69
C ASP A 110 -6.59 -7.39 -18.72
N LEU A 111 -6.94 -7.39 -17.43
CA LEU A 111 -6.03 -7.05 -16.33
C LEU A 111 -4.80 -7.98 -16.27
N ARG A 112 -4.82 -9.18 -16.87
CA ARG A 112 -3.63 -10.06 -16.91
C ARG A 112 -2.51 -9.47 -17.76
N ARG A 113 -2.81 -8.53 -18.64
CA ARG A 113 -1.81 -7.81 -19.45
C ARG A 113 -1.08 -6.71 -18.65
N SER A 114 -1.55 -6.42 -17.44
CA SER A 114 -0.91 -5.50 -16.50
C SER A 114 -0.96 -6.09 -15.08
N PRO A 115 -0.17 -7.15 -14.78
CA PRO A 115 -0.22 -7.81 -13.47
C PRO A 115 0.19 -6.86 -12.33
N LEU A 116 -0.48 -6.99 -11.18
CA LEU A 116 -0.16 -6.24 -9.97
C LEU A 116 1.08 -6.83 -9.30
N ARG A 117 2.12 -6.03 -9.11
CA ARG A 117 3.29 -6.36 -8.28
C ARG A 117 3.16 -5.62 -6.96
N PHE A 118 3.32 -6.30 -5.82
CA PHE A 118 3.07 -5.70 -4.51
C PHE A 118 4.21 -6.02 -3.56
N ALA A 119 4.72 -4.99 -2.88
CA ALA A 119 5.79 -5.11 -1.90
C ALA A 119 5.26 -4.88 -0.48
N TYR A 120 5.37 -5.90 0.37
CA TYR A 120 5.03 -5.83 1.80
C TYR A 120 6.24 -5.49 2.68
N ASP A 121 7.44 -5.88 2.24
CA ASP A 121 8.72 -5.67 2.92
C ASP A 121 9.85 -5.38 1.91
N ALA A 122 11.05 -5.08 2.41
CA ALA A 122 12.19 -4.71 1.58
C ALA A 122 12.63 -5.80 0.58
N ALA A 123 12.55 -7.08 0.98
CA ALA A 123 12.91 -8.20 0.11
C ALA A 123 11.88 -8.38 -1.03
N GLY A 124 10.59 -8.26 -0.71
CA GLY A 124 9.49 -8.22 -1.67
C GLY A 124 9.55 -6.98 -2.58
N GLY A 125 10.07 -5.87 -2.07
CA GLY A 125 10.37 -4.65 -2.83
C GLY A 125 11.39 -4.88 -3.93
N ALA A 126 12.54 -5.46 -3.60
CA ALA A 126 13.57 -5.81 -4.59
C ALA A 126 13.05 -6.80 -5.64
N SER A 127 12.32 -7.84 -5.21
CA SER A 127 11.73 -8.82 -6.14
C SER A 127 10.70 -8.19 -7.08
N SER A 128 9.83 -7.32 -6.55
CA SER A 128 8.82 -6.62 -7.35
C SER A 128 9.44 -5.62 -8.32
N THR A 129 10.57 -5.01 -7.95
CA THR A 129 11.35 -4.11 -8.80
C THR A 129 11.83 -4.84 -10.06
N GLU A 130 12.49 -5.99 -9.90
CA GLU A 130 12.98 -6.79 -11.03
C GLU A 130 11.82 -7.33 -11.88
N GLN A 131 10.71 -7.77 -11.26
CA GLN A 131 9.52 -8.23 -11.98
C GLN A 131 8.90 -7.13 -12.86
N LEU A 132 8.92 -5.86 -12.42
CA LEU A 132 8.40 -4.74 -13.21
C LEU A 132 9.32 -4.39 -14.39
N ILE A 133 10.64 -4.55 -14.22
CA ILE A 133 11.62 -4.41 -15.32
C ILE A 133 11.34 -5.48 -16.39
N ASP A 134 11.19 -6.74 -15.98
CA ASP A 134 10.88 -7.86 -16.89
C ASP A 134 9.52 -7.68 -17.58
N ASP A 135 8.49 -7.26 -16.83
CA ASP A 135 7.15 -7.03 -17.37
C ASP A 135 7.12 -5.90 -18.41
N ALA A 136 8.00 -4.89 -18.29
CA ALA A 136 8.15 -3.82 -19.26
C ALA A 136 8.95 -4.24 -20.50
N ALA A 137 9.93 -5.13 -20.33
CA ALA A 137 10.77 -5.64 -21.41
C ALA A 137 10.05 -6.64 -22.35
N ILE A 138 9.03 -7.35 -21.88
CA ILE A 138 8.29 -8.36 -22.67
C ILE A 138 7.08 -7.73 -23.36
N PRO A 139 7.02 -7.65 -24.71
CA PRO A 139 5.82 -7.22 -25.42
C PRO A 139 4.73 -8.31 -25.31
N ARG A 140 3.86 -8.23 -24.30
CA ARG A 140 2.73 -9.18 -24.17
C ARG A 140 1.61 -8.81 -25.13
N GLY A 141 1.72 -9.26 -26.38
CA GLY A 141 0.66 -9.24 -27.38
C GLY A 141 0.65 -7.99 -28.25
N GLN A 142 1.05 -8.18 -29.52
CA GLN A 142 0.90 -7.19 -30.58
C GLN A 142 -0.59 -7.00 -30.91
N ALA A 143 -1.11 -5.79 -30.72
CA ALA A 143 -2.09 -5.26 -31.65
C ALA A 143 -1.28 -4.59 -32.77
N THR A 144 -1.45 -5.05 -34.00
CA THR A 144 -0.85 -4.43 -35.18
C THR A 144 -1.33 -2.98 -35.26
N PRO A 145 -0.44 -1.97 -35.34
CA PRO A 145 -0.90 -0.59 -35.51
C PRO A 145 -1.54 -0.46 -36.89
N PRO A 146 -2.67 0.26 -37.04
CA PRO A 146 -3.14 0.64 -38.36
C PRO A 146 -2.08 1.50 -39.05
N THR A 147 -1.66 1.07 -40.24
CA THR A 147 -0.81 1.82 -41.14
C THR A 147 -1.47 3.18 -41.42
N GLY A 148 -0.91 4.24 -40.84
CA GLY A 148 -1.30 5.62 -41.12
C GLY A 148 -1.79 6.40 -39.91
N ALA A 149 -0.88 6.78 -39.01
CA ALA A 149 -1.05 7.95 -38.16
C ALA A 149 0.33 8.45 -37.74
N ALA A 150 0.84 9.43 -38.49
CA ALA A 150 1.96 10.23 -38.06
C ALA A 150 1.53 11.15 -36.89
N ASN A 151 2.41 11.26 -35.89
CA ASN A 151 2.46 12.29 -34.85
C ASN A 151 1.28 12.42 -33.88
N SER A 152 1.42 11.81 -32.70
CA SER A 152 1.04 12.43 -31.41
C SER A 152 1.74 11.72 -30.24
N ALA A 153 3.07 11.80 -30.21
CA ALA A 153 3.81 11.76 -28.95
C ALA A 153 3.69 13.15 -28.31
N PHE A 154 3.68 13.22 -26.97
CA PHE A 154 3.92 14.49 -26.30
C PHE A 154 5.18 15.13 -26.89
N SER A 155 5.10 16.40 -27.26
CA SER A 155 6.28 17.10 -27.76
C SER A 155 7.34 17.12 -26.65
N ALA A 156 8.62 17.16 -27.03
CA ALA A 156 9.71 17.33 -26.07
C ALA A 156 9.46 18.51 -25.12
N GLU A 157 8.74 19.53 -25.59
CA GLU A 157 8.29 20.70 -24.84
C GLU A 157 7.29 20.39 -23.71
N GLN A 158 6.41 19.39 -23.87
CA GLN A 158 5.44 18.98 -22.84
C GLN A 158 6.09 18.11 -21.75
N LEU A 159 7.00 17.22 -22.13
CA LEU A 159 7.84 16.49 -21.17
C LEU A 159 8.79 17.44 -20.42
N GLU A 160 9.30 18.47 -21.10
CA GLU A 160 10.13 19.52 -20.49
C GLU A 160 9.31 20.45 -19.58
N LEU A 161 8.04 20.73 -19.91
CA LEU A 161 7.13 21.50 -19.05
C LEU A 161 6.80 20.78 -17.74
N LEU A 162 6.56 19.47 -17.80
CA LEU A 162 6.37 18.61 -16.62
C LEU A 162 7.66 18.50 -15.79
N ALA A 163 8.82 18.35 -16.43
CA ALA A 163 10.12 18.34 -15.75
C ALA A 163 10.45 19.70 -15.08
N ARG A 164 10.10 20.83 -15.73
CA ARG A 164 10.30 22.19 -15.18
C ARG A 164 9.36 22.52 -14.04
N ALA A 165 8.10 22.07 -14.08
CA ALA A 165 7.17 22.23 -12.97
C ALA A 165 7.65 21.48 -11.71
N SER A 166 8.21 20.28 -11.89
CA SER A 166 8.81 19.48 -10.81
C SER A 166 10.07 20.15 -10.22
N ALA A 167 10.95 20.70 -11.07
CA ALA A 167 12.15 21.41 -10.62
C ALA A 167 11.85 22.77 -9.93
N ALA A 168 10.77 23.45 -10.34
CA ALA A 168 10.32 24.71 -9.73
C ALA A 168 9.76 24.51 -8.31
N ALA A 169 9.08 23.38 -8.05
CA ALA A 169 8.59 23.02 -6.71
C ALA A 169 9.74 22.68 -5.73
N ALA A 170 10.86 22.16 -6.24
CA ALA A 170 12.05 21.85 -5.44
C ALA A 170 12.90 23.08 -5.05
N SER A 171 12.66 24.25 -5.64
CA SER A 171 13.44 25.48 -5.41
C SER A 171 12.65 26.64 -4.79
N ALA A 172 11.40 26.42 -4.36
CA ALA A 172 10.62 27.48 -3.71
C ALA A 172 11.09 27.70 -2.26
N PRO A 173 11.52 28.92 -1.86
CA PRO A 173 11.88 29.21 -0.49
C PRO A 173 10.61 29.25 0.39
N VAL A 174 10.58 28.41 1.42
CA VAL A 174 9.57 28.48 2.49
C VAL A 174 9.72 29.82 3.19
N THR A 175 8.87 30.79 2.83
CA THR A 175 8.73 32.03 3.58
C THR A 175 7.53 31.87 4.50
N ALA A 176 7.78 31.42 5.72
CA ALA A 176 6.81 31.47 6.81
C ALA A 176 6.82 32.88 7.42
N PRO A 177 5.67 33.52 7.68
CA PRO A 177 5.65 34.75 8.46
C PRO A 177 5.80 34.41 9.95
N LEU A 178 6.84 34.99 10.54
CA LEU A 178 7.13 35.05 11.96
C LEU A 178 6.17 36.04 12.64
N ALA A 179 5.42 35.59 13.65
CA ALA A 179 4.85 36.46 14.67
C ALA A 179 5.12 35.83 16.04
N ALA A 180 5.74 36.64 16.91
CA ALA A 180 6.37 36.26 18.17
C ALA A 180 5.36 36.20 19.33
N ALA A 181 5.62 35.29 20.27
CA ALA A 181 5.27 35.44 21.69
C ALA A 181 6.26 34.61 22.53
N GLU A 182 7.33 35.30 22.93
CA GLU A 182 7.95 35.39 24.27
C GLU A 182 8.15 34.15 25.19
N SER A 183 9.31 34.17 25.84
CA SER A 183 10.06 33.09 26.48
C SER A 183 9.65 32.67 27.91
N ALA A 184 9.74 31.35 28.16
CA ALA A 184 10.35 30.63 29.32
C ALA A 184 9.70 30.73 30.74
N PRO A 185 9.95 29.77 31.70
CA PRO A 185 10.96 28.71 31.67
C PRO A 185 10.47 27.28 32.00
N ALA A 186 11.41 26.35 31.79
CA ALA A 186 11.33 24.92 32.04
C ALA A 186 11.03 24.55 33.50
N GLN A 187 10.13 23.59 33.70
CA GLN A 187 10.17 22.67 34.84
C GLN A 187 9.92 21.25 34.36
N SER A 188 10.99 20.45 34.41
CA SER A 188 10.99 19.01 34.32
C SER A 188 10.28 18.41 35.53
N VAL A 189 9.16 17.74 35.31
CA VAL A 189 8.53 16.88 36.32
C VAL A 189 8.21 15.55 35.66
N THR A 190 9.05 14.56 35.95
CA THR A 190 8.79 13.15 35.73
C THR A 190 7.79 12.66 36.78
N PRO A 191 6.75 11.90 36.41
CA PRO A 191 6.18 10.92 37.31
C PRO A 191 6.63 9.53 36.89
N ALA A 192 7.38 8.89 37.79
CA ALA A 192 7.57 7.45 37.80
C ALA A 192 6.21 6.77 38.06
N ILE A 193 5.79 5.86 37.18
CA ILE A 193 4.69 4.95 37.45
C ILE A 193 5.18 3.51 37.22
N LEU A 194 4.99 2.72 38.27
CA LEU A 194 5.30 1.31 38.42
C LEU A 194 4.80 0.47 37.23
N ARG A 195 5.69 -0.37 36.70
CA ARG A 195 5.29 -1.51 35.87
C ARG A 195 4.77 -2.61 36.80
N SER A 196 3.46 -2.83 36.79
CA SER A 196 2.85 -4.06 37.30
C SER A 196 2.78 -5.05 36.14
N GLU A 197 3.42 -6.21 36.30
CA GLU A 197 3.37 -7.30 35.32
C GLU A 197 1.98 -7.96 35.29
N PRO A 198 1.43 -8.32 34.12
CA PRO A 198 0.27 -9.19 34.05
C PRO A 198 0.68 -10.65 34.22
N VAL A 199 0.11 -11.27 35.26
CA VAL A 199 0.10 -12.73 35.48
C VAL A 199 -0.52 -13.42 34.27
N VAL A 200 0.27 -14.26 33.59
CA VAL A 200 -0.19 -15.16 32.53
C VAL A 200 -0.66 -16.46 33.18
N SER A 201 -1.94 -16.79 33.03
CA SER A 201 -2.50 -18.09 33.40
C SER A 201 -1.94 -19.20 32.51
N ASP A 202 -1.48 -20.27 33.17
CA ASP A 202 -1.04 -21.54 32.62
C ASP A 202 -2.07 -22.18 31.67
N VAL A 203 -1.63 -22.49 30.45
CA VAL A 203 -2.22 -23.55 29.61
C VAL A 203 -1.05 -24.45 29.17
N PRO A 204 -1.06 -25.75 29.50
CA PRO A 204 0.09 -26.62 29.21
C PRO A 204 0.13 -26.91 27.71
N ARG A 205 1.13 -26.34 27.03
CA ARG A 205 1.53 -26.73 25.68
C ARG A 205 2.54 -27.87 25.81
N THR A 206 2.13 -29.09 25.48
CA THR A 206 3.02 -30.22 25.28
C THR A 206 3.88 -29.98 24.04
N GLU A 207 5.15 -29.63 24.24
CA GLU A 207 6.18 -29.68 23.20
C GLU A 207 6.66 -31.13 23.01
N PRO A 208 6.73 -31.66 21.78
CA PRO A 208 7.46 -32.88 21.51
C PRO A 208 8.96 -32.58 21.50
N ALA A 209 9.71 -33.36 22.27
CA ALA A 209 11.17 -33.32 22.37
C ALA A 209 11.87 -33.42 20.99
N PRO A 210 13.08 -32.85 20.83
CA PRO A 210 13.84 -32.99 19.60
C PRO A 210 14.31 -34.44 19.47
N GLN A 211 13.72 -35.18 18.53
CA GLN A 211 14.25 -36.47 18.12
C GLN A 211 15.58 -36.24 17.41
N ARG A 212 16.66 -36.74 18.00
CA ARG A 212 17.95 -36.86 17.33
C ARG A 212 17.78 -37.76 16.10
N LEU A 213 17.99 -37.20 14.92
CA LEU A 213 18.26 -37.96 13.70
C LEU A 213 19.64 -38.61 13.87
N SER A 214 19.62 -39.84 14.36
CA SER A 214 20.68 -40.82 14.16
C SER A 214 20.77 -41.12 12.66
N GLY A 215 21.90 -40.81 12.02
CA GLY A 215 22.16 -41.27 10.66
C GLY A 215 22.90 -40.32 9.74
N ILE A 216 24.06 -39.78 10.16
CA ILE A 216 25.13 -39.46 9.21
C ILE A 216 26.40 -40.01 9.85
N ALA A 217 26.90 -41.11 9.27
CA ALA A 217 28.19 -41.67 9.64
C ALA A 217 29.26 -40.60 9.42
N ALA A 218 29.78 -40.05 10.52
CA ALA A 218 31.01 -39.31 10.50
C ALA A 218 32.08 -40.25 9.97
N VAL A 219 32.60 -39.98 8.78
CA VAL A 219 33.87 -40.53 8.32
C VAL A 219 34.92 -39.98 9.29
N ALA A 220 35.22 -40.77 10.31
CA ALA A 220 36.29 -40.51 11.25
C ALA A 220 37.58 -40.39 10.43
N ALA A 221 38.16 -39.20 10.41
CA ALA A 221 39.52 -38.99 9.98
C ALA A 221 40.43 -39.82 10.90
N SER A 222 40.84 -40.99 10.41
CA SER A 222 41.81 -41.85 11.07
C SER A 222 43.14 -41.09 11.15
N THR A 223 43.42 -40.54 12.32
CA THR A 223 44.71 -39.93 12.62
C THR A 223 45.59 -41.04 13.17
N GLN A 224 46.21 -41.81 12.28
CA GLN A 224 47.29 -42.71 12.66
C GLN A 224 48.55 -41.88 12.95
N PRO A 225 49.27 -42.13 14.06
CA PRO A 225 50.52 -41.44 14.33
C PRO A 225 51.57 -41.89 13.30
N ILE A 226 52.19 -40.92 12.64
CA ILE A 226 53.34 -41.15 11.76
C ILE A 226 54.50 -41.60 12.66
N ALA A 227 54.87 -42.87 12.56
CA ALA A 227 56.10 -43.39 13.14
C ALA A 227 57.28 -42.76 12.40
N ILE A 228 58.06 -41.94 13.11
CA ILE A 228 59.34 -41.43 12.64
C ILE A 228 60.32 -42.60 12.69
N VAL A 229 60.58 -43.20 11.53
CA VAL A 229 61.69 -44.14 11.35
C VAL A 229 62.93 -43.30 11.04
N GLU A 230 63.91 -43.32 11.95
CA GLU A 230 65.24 -42.79 11.68
C GLU A 230 65.92 -43.62 10.56
N PRO A 231 66.39 -43.00 9.46
CA PRO A 231 67.29 -43.68 8.56
C PRO A 231 68.73 -43.51 9.07
N SER A 232 69.26 -44.61 9.57
CA SER A 232 70.70 -44.86 9.68
C SER A 232 71.39 -44.73 8.32
N GLU A 233 72.63 -44.24 8.38
CA GLU A 233 73.73 -44.28 7.41
C GLU A 233 73.83 -43.23 6.27
N ALA A 234 75.03 -42.64 6.23
CA ALA A 234 75.54 -41.61 5.33
C ALA A 234 75.83 -42.15 3.90
N PRO A 235 76.09 -41.26 2.91
CA PRO A 235 75.58 -41.44 1.54
C PRO A 235 76.52 -42.16 0.58
N SER A 236 75.94 -42.95 -0.33
CA SER A 236 76.56 -43.34 -1.61
C SER A 236 76.11 -42.40 -2.74
N PRO A 237 76.98 -42.00 -3.69
CA PRO A 237 76.71 -40.90 -4.63
C PRO A 237 75.71 -41.20 -5.77
N GLY A 238 74.94 -42.28 -5.71
CA GLY A 238 74.01 -42.69 -6.79
C GLY A 238 72.51 -42.53 -6.51
N ARG A 239 72.09 -42.13 -5.30
CA ARG A 239 70.69 -42.29 -4.83
C ARG A 239 69.78 -41.07 -5.06
N LYS A 240 70.32 -39.91 -5.43
CA LYS A 240 69.56 -38.64 -5.58
C LYS A 240 68.53 -38.68 -6.72
N THR A 241 68.82 -39.40 -7.79
CA THR A 241 67.95 -39.53 -8.97
C THR A 241 66.74 -40.43 -8.72
N GLY A 242 66.88 -41.47 -7.87
CA GLY A 242 65.77 -42.36 -7.50
C GLY A 242 64.72 -41.67 -6.64
N ALA A 243 65.15 -40.93 -5.62
CA ALA A 243 64.24 -40.18 -4.74
C ALA A 243 63.50 -39.05 -5.47
N LEU A 244 64.14 -38.41 -6.46
CA LEU A 244 63.50 -37.40 -7.30
C LEU A 244 62.44 -38.01 -8.23
N ASN A 245 62.73 -39.18 -8.80
CA ASN A 245 61.78 -39.91 -9.63
C ASN A 245 60.56 -40.39 -8.85
N ASP A 246 60.75 -40.88 -7.61
CA ASP A 246 59.64 -41.24 -6.71
C ASP A 246 58.78 -40.01 -6.35
N ALA A 247 59.40 -38.87 -6.07
CA ALA A 247 58.69 -37.63 -5.80
C ALA A 247 57.89 -37.15 -7.02
N LEU A 248 58.44 -37.26 -8.22
CA LEU A 248 57.75 -36.95 -9.47
C LEU A 248 56.56 -37.90 -9.71
N LEU A 249 56.73 -39.20 -9.49
CA LEU A 249 55.62 -40.16 -9.57
C LEU A 249 54.49 -39.79 -8.60
N THR A 250 54.85 -39.44 -7.36
CA THR A 250 53.91 -39.07 -6.31
C THR A 250 53.14 -37.79 -6.66
N ILE A 251 53.82 -36.76 -7.18
CA ILE A 251 53.18 -35.54 -7.66
C ILE A 251 52.21 -35.84 -8.80
N THR A 252 52.57 -36.74 -9.70
CA THR A 252 51.72 -37.12 -10.84
C THR A 252 50.46 -37.87 -10.37
N ALA A 253 50.62 -38.79 -9.41
CA ALA A 253 49.50 -39.47 -8.76
C ALA A 253 48.59 -38.49 -8.01
N LEU A 254 49.15 -37.59 -7.20
CA LEU A 254 48.39 -36.56 -6.47
C LEU A 254 47.64 -35.61 -7.41
N LYS A 255 48.25 -35.23 -8.54
CA LYS A 255 47.57 -34.42 -9.57
C LYS A 255 46.38 -35.18 -10.19
N ALA A 256 46.54 -36.46 -10.47
CA ALA A 256 45.45 -37.31 -10.96
C ALA A 256 44.31 -37.44 -9.92
N THR A 257 44.65 -37.63 -8.64
CA THR A 257 43.66 -37.67 -7.55
C THR A 257 42.96 -36.32 -7.39
N ASN A 258 43.69 -35.20 -7.47
CA ASN A 258 43.10 -33.88 -7.36
C ASN A 258 42.14 -33.59 -8.52
N ALA A 259 42.50 -33.98 -9.74
CA ALA A 259 41.61 -33.89 -10.90
C ALA A 259 40.33 -34.72 -10.72
N SER A 260 40.42 -35.95 -10.17
CA SER A 260 39.23 -36.78 -9.93
C SER A 260 38.35 -36.25 -8.80
N LEU A 261 38.95 -35.70 -7.73
CA LEU A 261 38.23 -35.04 -6.64
C LEU A 261 37.53 -33.78 -7.13
N GLN A 262 38.20 -32.97 -7.95
CA GLN A 262 37.60 -31.78 -8.57
C GLN A 262 36.41 -32.14 -9.47
N ALA A 263 36.53 -33.21 -10.27
CA ALA A 263 35.42 -33.71 -11.09
C ALA A 263 34.23 -34.17 -10.23
N THR A 264 34.50 -34.88 -9.13
CA THR A 264 33.46 -35.33 -8.19
C THR A 264 32.76 -34.15 -7.51
N ILE A 265 33.50 -33.13 -7.08
CA ILE A 265 32.93 -31.92 -6.48
C ILE A 265 32.08 -31.15 -7.50
N ALA A 266 32.55 -31.02 -8.74
CA ALA A 266 31.81 -30.35 -9.81
C ALA A 266 30.48 -31.08 -10.12
N ALA A 267 30.52 -32.40 -10.22
CA ALA A 267 29.33 -33.23 -10.41
C ALA A 267 28.34 -33.09 -9.24
N GLY A 268 28.82 -33.16 -7.99
CA GLY A 268 27.99 -32.99 -6.80
C GLY A 268 27.35 -31.60 -6.72
N ARG A 269 28.08 -30.54 -7.10
CA ARG A 269 27.54 -29.18 -7.17
C ARG A 269 26.46 -29.04 -8.25
N ALA A 270 26.69 -29.60 -9.44
CA ALA A 270 25.69 -29.59 -10.52
C ALA A 270 24.41 -30.31 -10.11
N GLN A 271 24.53 -31.44 -9.42
CA GLN A 271 23.39 -32.20 -8.93
C GLN A 271 22.62 -31.44 -7.83
N ALA A 272 23.31 -30.82 -6.87
CA ALA A 272 22.67 -30.00 -5.85
C ALA A 272 21.95 -28.76 -6.43
N LEU A 273 22.49 -28.16 -7.49
CA LEU A 273 21.85 -27.07 -8.22
C LEU A 273 20.56 -27.53 -8.91
N ASN A 274 20.58 -28.69 -9.56
CA ASN A 274 19.40 -29.27 -10.20
C ASN A 274 18.31 -29.59 -9.17
N ASP A 275 18.68 -30.25 -8.06
CA ASP A 275 17.72 -30.55 -6.98
C ASP A 275 17.10 -29.28 -6.37
N CYS A 276 17.88 -28.19 -6.27
CA CYS A 276 17.39 -26.91 -5.79
C CYS A 276 16.42 -26.26 -6.80
N ALA A 277 16.73 -26.34 -8.10
CA ALA A 277 15.86 -25.84 -9.16
C ALA A 277 14.54 -26.61 -9.22
N ASP A 278 14.56 -27.94 -9.05
CA ASP A 278 13.37 -28.78 -9.04
C ASP A 278 12.45 -28.44 -7.85
N ARG A 279 13.01 -28.30 -6.64
CA ARG A 279 12.24 -27.87 -5.45
C ARG A 279 11.64 -26.49 -5.62
N MET A 280 12.37 -25.57 -6.26
CA MET A 280 11.86 -24.21 -6.52
C MET A 280 10.69 -24.25 -7.51
N ASN A 281 10.79 -25.03 -8.58
CA ASN A 281 9.71 -25.21 -9.54
C ASN A 281 8.47 -25.81 -8.89
N GLU A 282 8.63 -26.80 -8.02
CA GLU A 282 7.53 -27.39 -7.26
C GLU A 282 6.85 -26.38 -6.33
N ALA A 283 7.64 -25.55 -5.63
CA ALA A 283 7.12 -24.48 -4.79
C ALA A 283 6.38 -23.38 -5.59
N ILE A 284 6.83 -23.08 -6.81
CA ILE A 284 6.14 -22.14 -7.72
C ILE A 284 4.78 -22.69 -8.15
N VAL A 285 4.72 -23.98 -8.51
CA VAL A 285 3.47 -24.65 -8.88
C VAL A 285 2.49 -24.68 -7.70
N GLU A 286 2.96 -24.99 -6.50
CA GLU A 286 2.12 -25.02 -5.31
C GLU A 286 1.63 -23.62 -4.91
N ASN A 287 2.48 -22.58 -5.00
CA ASN A 287 2.04 -21.21 -4.81
C ASN A 287 0.96 -20.79 -5.80
N ALA A 288 1.11 -21.14 -7.08
CA ALA A 288 0.09 -20.85 -8.08
C ALA A 288 -1.25 -21.53 -7.76
N ARG A 289 -1.20 -22.77 -7.24
CA ARG A 289 -2.37 -23.51 -6.76
C ARG A 289 -3.03 -22.83 -5.56
N LEU A 290 -2.25 -22.46 -4.55
CA LEU A 290 -2.75 -21.81 -3.33
C LEU A 290 -3.38 -20.44 -3.63
N VAL A 291 -2.75 -19.64 -4.50
CA VAL A 291 -3.30 -18.35 -4.96
C VAL A 291 -4.67 -18.54 -5.61
N ARG A 292 -4.83 -19.56 -6.46
CA ARG A 292 -6.12 -19.88 -7.08
C ARG A 292 -7.17 -20.35 -6.06
N GLN A 293 -6.78 -21.16 -5.08
CA GLN A 293 -7.68 -21.56 -4.01
C GLN A 293 -8.15 -20.36 -3.17
N LEU A 294 -7.25 -19.44 -2.85
CA LEU A 294 -7.59 -18.22 -2.13
C LEU A 294 -8.52 -17.32 -2.94
N SER A 295 -8.31 -17.17 -4.25
CA SER A 295 -9.23 -16.42 -5.10
C SER A 295 -10.62 -17.05 -5.15
N ASP A 296 -10.70 -18.37 -5.25
CA ASP A 296 -11.97 -19.09 -5.27
C ASP A 296 -12.73 -18.98 -3.95
N ILE A 297 -12.02 -19.09 -2.82
CA ILE A 297 -12.61 -18.92 -1.49
C ILE A 297 -13.12 -17.48 -1.32
N ARG A 298 -12.34 -16.49 -1.75
CA ARG A 298 -12.77 -15.08 -1.72
C ARG A 298 -14.00 -14.85 -2.58
N ALA A 299 -14.02 -15.37 -3.81
CA ALA A 299 -15.17 -15.26 -4.71
C ALA A 299 -16.42 -15.88 -4.07
N ARG A 300 -16.32 -17.11 -3.54
CA ARG A 300 -17.43 -17.77 -2.83
C ARG A 300 -17.89 -16.99 -1.61
N ASN A 301 -16.97 -16.45 -0.81
CA ASN A 301 -17.32 -15.61 0.34
C ASN A 301 -18.06 -14.34 -0.11
N THR A 302 -17.59 -13.67 -1.18
CA THR A 302 -18.27 -12.48 -1.71
C THR A 302 -19.66 -12.82 -2.26
N GLU A 303 -19.81 -13.94 -2.95
CA GLU A 303 -21.11 -14.42 -3.44
C GLU A 303 -22.04 -14.75 -2.29
N GLN A 304 -21.57 -15.47 -1.26
CA GLN A 304 -22.33 -15.77 -0.05
C GLN A 304 -22.78 -14.50 0.67
N LEU A 305 -21.90 -13.52 0.86
CA LEU A 305 -22.26 -12.23 1.45
C LEU A 305 -23.28 -11.47 0.59
N SER A 306 -23.14 -11.50 -0.74
CA SER A 306 -24.11 -10.88 -1.65
C SER A 306 -25.48 -11.57 -1.61
N ALA A 307 -25.50 -12.90 -1.50
CA ALA A 307 -26.70 -13.71 -1.40
C ALA A 307 -27.40 -13.48 -0.05
N LEU A 308 -26.63 -13.41 1.05
CA LEU A 308 -27.14 -13.03 2.37
C LEU A 308 -27.72 -11.61 2.36
N ARG A 309 -27.07 -10.65 1.70
CA ARG A 309 -27.59 -9.28 1.53
C ARG A 309 -28.89 -9.25 0.70
N LYS A 310 -28.98 -10.02 -0.38
CA LYS A 310 -30.21 -10.15 -1.19
C LYS A 310 -31.34 -10.83 -0.42
N LYS A 311 -31.02 -11.84 0.41
CA LYS A 311 -31.98 -12.54 1.26
C LYS A 311 -32.48 -11.65 2.40
N ASN A 312 -31.58 -10.88 3.04
CA ASN A 312 -31.94 -9.93 4.08
C ASN A 312 -32.62 -8.66 3.53
N GLY A 313 -32.34 -8.27 2.29
CA GLY A 313 -33.04 -7.17 1.60
C GLY A 313 -34.49 -7.49 1.22
N LYS A 314 -34.93 -8.74 1.35
CA LYS A 314 -36.31 -9.20 1.15
C LYS A 314 -37.10 -9.37 2.46
N VAL A 315 -36.45 -9.20 3.61
CA VAL A 315 -37.19 -8.98 4.86
C VAL A 315 -37.68 -7.54 4.75
N GLU A 316 -38.98 -7.37 4.49
CA GLU A 316 -39.63 -6.07 4.67
C GLU A 316 -39.18 -5.55 6.03
N THR A 317 -38.47 -4.43 5.99
CA THR A 317 -38.02 -3.69 7.14
C THR A 317 -39.17 -3.59 8.13
N ALA A 318 -39.05 -4.30 9.25
CA ALA A 318 -39.83 -4.00 10.43
C ALA A 318 -39.79 -2.48 10.61
N ALA A 319 -40.95 -1.88 10.91
CA ALA A 319 -41.07 -0.45 11.17
C ALA A 319 -39.88 0.04 12.00
N SER A 320 -39.42 1.27 11.73
CA SER A 320 -38.33 1.88 12.50
C SER A 320 -38.69 1.69 13.97
N ASP A 321 -37.89 0.92 14.70
CA ASP A 321 -38.15 0.65 16.12
C ASP A 321 -37.74 1.84 16.99
N PHE A 322 -37.55 2.99 16.34
CA PHE A 322 -37.42 4.27 17.00
C PHE A 322 -38.70 4.55 17.78
N ARG A 323 -38.57 4.52 19.11
CA ARG A 323 -39.63 4.75 20.10
C ARG A 323 -39.18 5.88 21.03
N PRO A 324 -39.20 7.15 20.58
CA PRO A 324 -38.74 8.28 21.39
C PRO A 324 -39.48 8.41 22.72
N GLU A 325 -40.73 7.94 22.79
CA GLU A 325 -41.58 7.91 23.97
C GLU A 325 -41.04 7.02 25.12
N LEU A 326 -40.11 6.11 24.85
CA LEU A 326 -39.48 5.27 25.89
C LEU A 326 -38.34 5.98 26.62
N PHE A 327 -37.97 7.19 26.19
CA PHE A 327 -36.85 7.95 26.75
C PHE A 327 -37.34 9.20 27.49
N PRO A 328 -36.63 9.65 28.53
CA PRO A 328 -36.98 10.87 29.26
C PRO A 328 -37.00 12.12 28.38
N THR A 329 -36.15 12.16 27.36
CA THR A 329 -36.14 13.20 26.32
C THR A 329 -35.98 12.56 24.94
N GLU A 330 -36.54 13.18 23.93
CA GLU A 330 -36.38 12.73 22.53
C GLU A 330 -34.91 12.78 22.08
N ALA A 331 -34.13 13.71 22.63
CA ALA A 331 -32.70 13.80 22.39
C ALA A 331 -31.95 12.56 22.91
N ASP A 332 -32.36 12.01 24.05
CA ASP A 332 -31.75 10.78 24.59
C ASP A 332 -32.10 9.56 23.74
N ALA A 333 -33.31 9.50 23.17
CA ALA A 333 -33.67 8.48 22.19
C ALA A 333 -32.76 8.52 20.96
N VAL A 334 -32.52 9.71 20.42
CA VAL A 334 -31.59 9.89 19.28
C VAL A 334 -30.17 9.49 19.66
N LYS A 335 -29.69 9.88 20.84
CA LYS A 335 -28.35 9.50 21.32
C LYS A 335 -28.21 7.98 21.44
N HIS A 336 -29.24 7.29 21.93
CA HIS A 336 -29.26 5.84 21.99
C HIS A 336 -29.15 5.19 20.60
N GLU A 337 -29.91 5.67 19.62
CA GLU A 337 -29.84 5.16 18.24
C GLU A 337 -28.49 5.43 17.58
N VAL A 338 -27.90 6.61 17.82
CA VAL A 338 -26.55 6.94 17.36
C VAL A 338 -25.52 6.03 18.02
N TYR A 339 -25.67 5.72 19.30
CA TYR A 339 -24.80 4.78 20.01
C TYR A 339 -24.90 3.37 19.42
N LEU A 340 -26.10 2.86 19.17
CA LEU A 340 -26.29 1.57 18.50
C LEU A 340 -25.66 1.55 17.10
N ALA A 341 -25.83 2.63 16.34
CA ALA A 341 -25.20 2.78 15.04
C ALA A 341 -23.66 2.80 15.15
N TRP A 342 -23.09 3.45 16.16
CA TRP A 342 -21.65 3.46 16.42
C TRP A 342 -21.14 2.07 16.78
N VAL A 343 -21.84 1.34 17.66
CA VAL A 343 -21.50 -0.04 18.03
C VAL A 343 -21.48 -0.96 16.80
N ALA A 344 -22.42 -0.79 15.87
CA ALA A 344 -22.49 -1.58 14.64
C ALA A 344 -21.49 -1.13 13.56
N ARG A 345 -21.04 0.13 13.60
CA ARG A 345 -20.17 0.73 12.58
C ARG A 345 -18.69 0.59 12.89
N VAL A 346 -18.30 0.73 14.16
CA VAL A 346 -16.90 0.74 14.62
C VAL A 346 -16.56 -0.61 15.28
N PRO A 347 -15.61 -1.39 14.73
CA PRO A 347 -15.14 -2.65 15.32
C PRO A 347 -14.63 -2.48 16.75
N ALA A 348 -14.77 -3.52 17.59
CA ALA A 348 -14.46 -3.44 19.02
C ALA A 348 -13.01 -3.01 19.32
N ASN A 349 -12.05 -3.40 18.47
CA ASN A 349 -10.64 -3.04 18.57
C ASN A 349 -10.34 -1.58 18.17
N GLU A 350 -11.22 -0.93 17.41
CA GLU A 350 -11.06 0.46 16.95
C GLU A 350 -11.79 1.48 17.83
N LYS A 351 -12.71 1.02 18.70
CA LYS A 351 -13.45 1.88 19.64
C LYS A 351 -12.56 2.73 20.56
N PRO A 352 -11.40 2.24 21.06
CA PRO A 352 -10.52 3.07 21.88
C PRO A 352 -9.88 4.23 21.11
N THR A 353 -9.62 4.05 19.81
CA THR A 353 -9.01 5.08 18.95
C THR A 353 -10.04 5.94 18.22
N THR A 354 -11.29 5.48 18.13
CA THR A 354 -12.42 6.19 17.51
C THR A 354 -13.63 6.23 18.47
N PRO A 355 -13.51 6.92 19.62
CA PRO A 355 -14.63 7.07 20.54
C PRO A 355 -15.74 7.91 19.91
N LEU A 356 -16.99 7.70 20.34
CA LEU A 356 -18.11 8.55 19.96
C LEU A 356 -17.99 9.90 20.68
N PRO A 357 -17.83 11.03 19.97
CA PRO A 357 -17.73 12.35 20.59
C PRO A 357 -19.06 12.82 21.17
N ASP A 358 -19.01 13.80 22.06
CA ASP A 358 -20.21 14.49 22.52
C ASP A 358 -20.84 15.34 21.40
N PHE A 359 -22.17 15.39 21.38
CA PHE A 359 -22.94 16.15 20.40
C PHE A 359 -24.30 16.57 20.98
N SER A 360 -24.89 17.59 20.38
CA SER A 360 -26.23 18.06 20.70
C SER A 360 -27.24 17.70 19.60
N VAL A 361 -28.51 17.59 19.98
CA VAL A 361 -29.62 17.30 19.08
C VAL A 361 -30.51 18.53 19.02
N GLY A 362 -30.66 19.11 17.83
CA GLY A 362 -31.54 20.24 17.56
C GLY A 362 -33.01 19.83 17.60
N THR A 363 -33.89 20.81 17.86
CA THR A 363 -35.33 20.59 18.07
C THR A 363 -36.04 20.00 16.86
N GLU A 364 -35.60 20.32 15.65
CA GLU A 364 -36.21 19.83 14.41
C GLU A 364 -35.69 18.45 13.99
N PHE A 365 -34.67 17.92 14.67
CA PHE A 365 -34.01 16.69 14.24
C PHE A 365 -34.95 15.50 14.36
N VAL A 366 -35.61 15.35 15.51
CA VAL A 366 -36.53 14.24 15.80
C VAL A 366 -37.70 14.23 14.82
N ASN A 367 -38.35 15.38 14.63
CA ASN A 367 -39.42 15.57 13.65
C ASN A 367 -39.01 15.21 12.21
N SER A 368 -37.73 15.40 11.86
CA SER A 368 -37.22 15.01 10.56
C SER A 368 -37.04 13.50 10.39
N LEU A 369 -36.82 12.76 11.49
CA LEU A 369 -36.62 11.30 11.49
C LEU A 369 -37.94 10.53 11.34
N GLU A 370 -39.06 11.05 11.88
CA GLU A 370 -40.38 10.41 11.77
C GLU A 370 -40.83 10.20 10.32
N LYS A 371 -40.33 11.04 9.40
CA LYS A 371 -40.65 11.01 7.97
C LYS A 371 -39.81 10.00 7.19
N LEU A 372 -38.88 9.30 7.84
CA LEU A 372 -37.95 8.38 7.20
C LEU A 372 -38.48 6.94 7.25
N SER A 373 -38.31 6.20 6.15
CA SER A 373 -38.49 4.75 6.20
C SER A 373 -37.43 4.10 7.11
N PRO A 374 -37.64 2.86 7.60
CA PRO A 374 -36.68 2.22 8.51
C PRO A 374 -35.29 2.07 7.89
N GLY A 375 -35.23 1.80 6.58
CA GLY A 375 -33.98 1.75 5.82
C GLY A 375 -33.30 3.11 5.69
N GLN A 376 -34.07 4.20 5.51
CA GLN A 376 -33.54 5.56 5.48
C GLN A 376 -33.04 6.01 6.85
N PHE A 377 -33.78 5.68 7.91
CA PHE A 377 -33.40 5.93 9.29
C PHE A 377 -32.04 5.28 9.62
N THR A 378 -31.88 4.00 9.27
CA THR A 378 -30.61 3.27 9.45
C THR A 378 -29.45 3.95 8.70
N LYS A 379 -29.67 4.41 7.47
CA LYS A 379 -28.65 5.15 6.70
C LYS A 379 -28.33 6.50 7.33
N ALA A 380 -29.34 7.19 7.86
CA ALA A 380 -29.18 8.48 8.53
C ALA A 380 -28.34 8.33 9.80
N MET A 381 -28.63 7.36 10.68
CA MET A 381 -27.84 7.12 11.89
C MET A 381 -26.38 6.77 11.57
N LYS A 382 -26.14 5.95 10.53
CA LYS A 382 -24.78 5.68 10.04
C LYS A 382 -24.08 6.94 9.53
N CYS A 383 -24.79 7.80 8.81
CA CYS A 383 -24.26 9.07 8.33
C CYS A 383 -23.91 10.00 9.50
N VAL A 384 -24.73 10.03 10.56
CA VAL A 384 -24.45 10.81 11.78
C VAL A 384 -23.15 10.33 12.42
N VAL A 385 -22.98 9.01 12.64
CA VAL A 385 -21.75 8.44 13.20
C VAL A 385 -20.53 8.75 12.32
N ASP A 386 -20.65 8.60 11.01
CA ASP A 386 -19.57 8.90 10.07
C ASP A 386 -19.13 10.38 10.15
N VAL A 387 -20.08 11.30 10.39
CA VAL A 387 -19.82 12.75 10.56
C VAL A 387 -19.22 13.05 11.93
N LEU A 388 -19.76 12.47 13.01
CA LEU A 388 -19.26 12.68 14.37
C LEU A 388 -17.83 12.17 14.54
N CYS A 389 -17.52 10.99 14.01
CA CYS A 389 -16.21 10.35 14.15
C CYS A 389 -15.23 10.68 13.01
N ASP A 390 -15.58 11.59 12.08
CA ASP A 390 -14.79 11.97 10.89
C ASP A 390 -14.30 10.78 10.04
N LEU A 391 -15.06 9.67 10.02
CA LEU A 391 -14.68 8.41 9.38
C LEU A 391 -14.83 8.41 7.85
N ALA A 392 -15.56 9.37 7.29
CA ALA A 392 -16.00 9.32 5.90
C ALA A 392 -16.16 10.70 5.24
N ARG A 393 -15.32 11.67 5.61
CA ARG A 393 -15.44 13.08 5.19
C ARG A 393 -15.55 13.26 3.67
N GLU A 394 -14.75 12.50 2.91
CA GLU A 394 -14.69 12.57 1.45
C GLU A 394 -15.86 11.84 0.78
N SER A 395 -16.21 10.62 1.24
CA SER A 395 -17.27 9.82 0.61
C SER A 395 -18.69 10.33 0.91
N ARG A 396 -18.86 11.13 1.97
CA ARG A 396 -20.13 11.75 2.35
C ARG A 396 -20.38 13.11 1.69
N GLY A 397 -19.44 13.65 0.91
CA GLY A 397 -19.61 14.94 0.23
C GLY A 397 -19.99 16.06 1.19
N ILE A 398 -19.21 16.21 2.26
CA ILE A 398 -19.49 17.19 3.31
C ILE A 398 -19.16 18.59 2.81
N HIS A 399 -20.16 19.47 2.77
CA HIS A 399 -20.00 20.85 2.30
C HIS A 399 -20.81 21.82 3.17
N PRO A 400 -20.34 23.08 3.34
CA PRO A 400 -21.16 24.13 3.95
C PRO A 400 -22.47 24.31 3.18
N LEU A 401 -23.58 24.44 3.90
CA LEU A 401 -24.89 24.73 3.31
C LEU A 401 -24.88 26.18 2.82
N ARG A 402 -25.29 26.42 1.57
CA ARG A 402 -25.37 27.75 0.97
C ARG A 402 -26.82 28.22 0.90
N GLY A 403 -27.08 29.50 1.17
CA GLY A 403 -28.42 30.07 1.10
C GLY A 403 -28.98 30.15 -0.33
N THR A 404 -30.29 30.36 -0.45
CA THR A 404 -31.00 30.51 -1.74
C THR A 404 -30.98 31.93 -2.31
N ALA A 405 -30.41 32.91 -1.60
CA ALA A 405 -30.23 34.26 -2.11
C ALA A 405 -29.01 34.31 -3.05
N ALA A 406 -29.21 34.83 -4.25
CA ALA A 406 -28.21 34.89 -5.31
C ALA A 406 -26.91 35.54 -4.82
N ALA A 407 -25.80 34.81 -4.97
CA ALA A 407 -24.43 35.25 -4.76
C ALA A 407 -23.97 35.51 -3.31
N ASP A 408 -24.22 34.58 -2.38
CA ASP A 408 -23.42 34.54 -1.14
C ASP A 408 -22.32 33.46 -1.24
N VAL A 409 -21.07 33.91 -1.13
CA VAL A 409 -19.84 33.10 -1.19
C VAL A 409 -19.58 32.41 0.16
N GLY A 410 -20.34 32.77 1.21
CA GLY A 410 -20.28 32.17 2.54
C GLY A 410 -21.28 31.02 2.77
N GLY A 411 -20.90 30.05 3.61
CA GLY A 411 -21.87 29.09 4.17
C GLY A 411 -22.84 29.78 5.13
N ILE A 412 -24.00 29.18 5.40
CA ILE A 412 -24.96 29.72 6.36
C ILE A 412 -24.33 29.70 7.77
N VAL A 413 -24.20 30.89 8.37
CA VAL A 413 -23.68 31.09 9.72
C VAL A 413 -24.81 31.57 10.64
N ARG A 414 -24.99 30.92 11.79
CA ARG A 414 -25.94 31.33 12.84
C ARG A 414 -25.34 32.45 13.68
N ALA A 415 -26.16 33.20 14.41
CA ALA A 415 -25.73 34.37 15.20
C ALA A 415 -24.65 34.06 16.26
N ASP A 416 -24.53 32.79 16.68
CA ASP A 416 -23.50 32.28 17.60
C ASP A 416 -22.17 31.94 16.91
N GLY A 417 -22.07 32.14 15.60
CA GLY A 417 -20.90 31.79 14.79
C GLY A 417 -20.87 30.33 14.32
N ALA A 418 -21.90 29.53 14.63
CA ALA A 418 -21.98 28.15 14.15
C ALA A 418 -22.23 28.12 12.64
N VAL A 419 -21.53 27.22 11.93
CA VAL A 419 -21.64 27.08 10.47
C VAL A 419 -22.46 25.84 10.13
N CYS A 420 -23.45 25.97 9.26
CA CYS A 420 -24.26 24.84 8.82
C CYS A 420 -23.54 24.04 7.71
N PHE A 421 -23.48 22.73 7.90
CA PHE A 421 -22.92 21.77 6.96
C PHE A 421 -23.99 20.79 6.49
N ARG A 422 -23.74 20.21 5.33
CA ARG A 422 -24.57 19.23 4.68
C ARG A 422 -23.75 18.00 4.29
N ALA A 423 -24.29 16.82 4.57
CA ALA A 423 -23.68 15.52 4.23
C ALA A 423 -24.68 14.60 3.50
N TYR A 424 -24.19 13.76 2.59
CA TYR A 424 -25.01 12.81 1.83
C TYR A 424 -25.37 11.58 2.67
N VAL A 425 -26.66 11.42 2.96
CA VAL A 425 -27.21 10.18 3.54
C VAL A 425 -27.44 9.15 2.42
N GLU A 426 -27.96 9.62 1.28
CA GLU A 426 -28.17 8.83 0.07
C GLU A 426 -27.57 9.57 -1.15
N GLN A 427 -27.21 8.82 -2.18
CA GLN A 427 -26.67 9.36 -3.43
C GLN A 427 -27.38 8.69 -4.63
N LYS A 428 -27.41 9.36 -5.78
CA LYS A 428 -27.98 8.86 -7.04
C LYS A 428 -29.47 8.47 -6.96
N ALA A 429 -30.27 9.24 -6.22
CA ALA A 429 -31.73 9.11 -6.14
C ALA A 429 -32.42 10.47 -6.32
N SER A 430 -33.59 10.49 -6.97
CA SER A 430 -34.35 11.72 -7.30
C SER A 430 -34.85 12.51 -6.08
N SER A 431 -34.85 11.90 -4.90
CA SER A 431 -35.14 12.54 -3.61
C SER A 431 -34.09 12.17 -2.56
N ALA A 432 -32.82 12.11 -2.98
CA ALA A 432 -31.71 11.74 -2.11
C ALA A 432 -31.71 12.57 -0.83
N ARG A 433 -31.60 11.89 0.31
CA ARG A 433 -31.60 12.53 1.63
C ARG A 433 -30.22 13.07 2.00
N ARG A 434 -30.23 14.19 2.72
CA ARG A 434 -29.05 14.87 3.22
C ARG A 434 -29.21 15.19 4.70
N LEU A 435 -28.14 15.04 5.45
CA LEU A 435 -28.06 15.44 6.85
C LEU A 435 -27.58 16.89 6.91
N HIS A 436 -28.32 17.75 7.58
CA HIS A 436 -27.88 19.09 7.96
C HIS A 436 -27.48 19.09 9.44
N TYR A 437 -26.34 19.70 9.73
CA TYR A 437 -25.83 19.83 11.09
C TYR A 437 -25.03 21.13 11.23
N TRP A 438 -24.98 21.66 12.43
CA TRP A 438 -24.16 22.83 12.75
C TRP A 438 -22.85 22.39 13.37
N LYS A 439 -21.77 23.03 12.93
CA LYS A 439 -20.49 22.96 13.61
C LYS A 439 -20.33 24.22 14.45
N LEU A 440 -20.33 24.04 15.77
CA LEU A 440 -20.18 25.13 16.74
C LEU A 440 -18.72 25.62 16.76
N VAL A 441 -18.51 26.80 17.34
CA VAL A 441 -17.18 27.45 17.41
C VAL A 441 -16.18 26.63 18.24
N ASP A 442 -16.66 25.90 19.23
CA ASP A 442 -15.87 24.96 20.05
C ASP A 442 -15.53 23.64 19.32
N GLY A 443 -16.09 23.43 18.12
CA GLY A 443 -15.93 22.22 17.32
C GLY A 443 -16.99 21.15 17.56
N THR A 444 -17.88 21.34 18.55
CA THR A 444 -19.00 20.43 18.83
C THR A 444 -19.99 20.42 17.67
N ILE A 445 -20.64 19.28 17.45
CA ILE A 445 -21.64 19.10 16.39
C ILE A 445 -23.04 19.15 17.00
N GLU A 446 -23.92 19.95 16.40
CA GLU A 446 -25.35 19.97 16.67
C GLU A 446 -26.11 19.40 15.47
N LEU A 447 -26.83 18.29 15.65
CA LEU A 447 -27.63 17.67 14.60
C LEU A 447 -28.89 18.50 14.35
N SER A 448 -29.13 18.93 13.11
CA SER A 448 -30.26 19.82 12.82
C SER A 448 -31.45 19.10 12.19
N ARG A 449 -31.28 18.45 11.03
CA ARG A 449 -32.37 17.74 10.34
C ARG A 449 -31.88 16.79 9.26
N VAL A 450 -32.70 15.81 8.89
CA VAL A 450 -32.51 14.95 7.71
C VAL A 450 -33.60 15.27 6.67
N VAL A 451 -33.18 15.84 5.54
CA VAL A 451 -34.09 16.43 4.55
C VAL A 451 -33.78 15.95 3.14
N THR A 452 -34.68 16.23 2.18
CA THR A 452 -34.39 15.99 0.76
C THR A 452 -33.35 16.98 0.26
N HIS A 453 -32.68 16.63 -0.84
CA HIS A 453 -31.62 17.45 -1.41
C HIS A 453 -32.00 18.90 -1.79
N ASP A 454 -33.29 19.15 -2.04
CA ASP A 454 -33.84 20.47 -2.40
C ASP A 454 -34.08 21.37 -1.20
N ASP A 455 -34.15 20.81 0.02
CA ASP A 455 -34.30 21.60 1.22
C ASP A 455 -32.95 22.25 1.54
N MET A 456 -32.95 23.58 1.56
CA MET A 456 -31.79 24.42 1.88
C MET A 456 -31.96 25.13 3.22
N LYS A 457 -32.97 24.77 4.01
CA LYS A 457 -33.16 25.31 5.37
C LYS A 457 -32.22 24.58 6.32
N PRO A 458 -31.45 25.32 7.14
CA PRO A 458 -30.54 24.71 8.08
C PRO A 458 -31.30 24.08 9.24
#